data_AF-A0A355DWJ3-F1
#
_entry.id   AF-A0A355DWJ3-F1
#
_cell.length_a   1.000
_cell.length_b   1.000
_cell.length_c   1.000
_cell.angle_alpha   90.00
_cell.angle_beta   90.00
_cell.angle_gamma   90.00
#
_symmetry.space_group_name_H-M   'P 1'
#
loop_
_entity.id
_entity.type
_entity.pdbx_description
1 polymer ?
#
loop_
_entity_poly.entity_id
_entity_poly.type
_entity_poly.pdbx_seq_one_letter_code
_entity_poly.pdbx_strand_id
1 'polypeptide(L)'
;HEEDWDNWKLLTEKLGSRIQLVGDDLFVTNPTRLQKGIDLGAGNAILIKLNQIGSLTETLETIDLATRNGFRSVISHRSGETEDTTIADLAVATRAGQIKTGSLCRSERVAKYNRLLRIEDELGDRAVYAGKIGLGPK
;
A
#
# COMPACT_ATOMS: atom_id res chain seq x y z
N HIS A 1 18.68 1.70 2.68
CA HIS A 1 18.73 0.58 3.65
C HIS A 1 17.61 0.78 4.67
N GLU A 2 17.10 -0.28 5.31
CA GLU A 2 15.95 -0.21 6.24
C GLU A 2 16.24 0.48 7.58
N GLU A 3 17.51 0.59 7.97
CA GLU A 3 17.93 1.26 9.21
C GLU A 3 18.57 2.65 9.01
N ASP A 4 18.65 3.11 7.77
CA ASP A 4 19.32 4.37 7.43
C ASP A 4 18.35 5.56 7.47
N TRP A 5 17.81 5.83 8.67
CA TRP A 5 16.75 6.81 8.89
C TRP A 5 17.17 8.24 8.54
N ASP A 6 18.41 8.61 8.80
CA ASP A 6 18.92 9.97 8.54
C ASP A 6 18.94 10.27 7.03
N ASN A 7 19.41 9.33 6.22
CA ASN A 7 19.40 9.50 4.76
C ASN A 7 17.98 9.37 4.18
N TRP A 8 17.09 8.57 4.78
CA TRP A 8 15.68 8.53 4.39
C TRP A 8 14.97 9.86 4.64
N LYS A 9 15.23 10.50 5.77
CA LYS A 9 14.74 11.85 6.06
C LYS A 9 15.25 12.84 5.03
N LEU A 10 16.57 12.88 4.78
CA LEU A 10 17.15 13.77 3.77
C LEU A 10 16.60 13.51 2.36
N LEU A 11 16.37 12.25 1.99
CA LEU A 11 15.75 11.87 0.72
C LEU A 11 14.33 12.41 0.61
N THR A 12 13.56 12.30 1.70
CA THR A 12 12.16 12.74 1.78
C THR A 12 12.06 14.26 1.73
N GLU A 13 12.94 14.98 2.43
CA GLU A 13 13.02 16.44 2.36
C GLU A 13 13.33 16.92 0.92
N LYS A 14 14.23 16.24 0.20
CA LYS A 14 14.65 16.64 -1.14
C LYS A 14 13.65 16.29 -2.25
N LEU A 15 12.98 15.13 -2.13
CA LEU A 15 12.21 14.54 -3.24
C LEU A 15 10.75 14.25 -2.90
N GLY A 16 10.37 14.16 -1.62
CA GLY A 16 9.07 13.65 -1.18
C GLY A 16 7.86 14.51 -1.58
N SER A 17 8.09 15.74 -2.05
CA SER A 17 7.05 16.61 -2.63
C SER A 17 6.77 16.35 -4.12
N ARG A 18 7.62 15.56 -4.79
CA ARG A 18 7.56 15.32 -6.24
C ARG A 18 7.38 13.85 -6.61
N ILE A 19 7.78 12.94 -5.72
CA ILE A 19 7.73 11.50 -5.97
C ILE A 19 7.29 10.75 -4.72
N GLN A 20 6.67 9.60 -4.97
CA GLN A 20 6.32 8.64 -3.94
C GLN A 20 7.57 7.86 -3.49
N LEU A 21 7.84 7.90 -2.19
CA LEU A 21 8.92 7.22 -1.49
C LEU A 21 8.31 6.13 -0.60
N VAL A 22 8.25 4.91 -1.15
CA VAL A 22 7.59 3.77 -0.52
C VAL A 22 8.56 3.01 0.39
N GLY A 23 8.23 2.90 1.67
CA GLY A 23 8.92 2.02 2.60
C GLY A 23 8.33 0.60 2.56
N ASP A 24 9.14 -0.37 2.14
CA ASP A 24 8.86 -1.81 2.28
C ASP A 24 9.60 -2.34 3.52
N ASP A 25 10.87 -2.72 3.38
CA ASP A 25 11.71 -3.19 4.50
C ASP A 25 11.93 -2.12 5.57
N LEU A 26 11.79 -0.83 5.21
CA LEU A 26 11.83 0.29 6.15
C LEU A 26 10.74 0.15 7.23
N PHE A 27 9.54 -0.29 6.86
CA PHE A 27 8.38 -0.34 7.75
C PHE A 27 7.92 -1.75 8.10
N VAL A 28 8.17 -2.75 7.23
CA VAL A 28 7.75 -4.16 7.36
C VAL A 28 6.29 -4.34 7.80
N THR A 29 5.40 -3.46 7.32
CA THR A 29 3.99 -3.39 7.75
C THR A 29 3.84 -3.31 9.28
N ASN A 30 4.78 -2.70 10.01
CA ASN A 30 4.78 -2.61 11.47
C ASN A 30 4.39 -1.18 11.93
N PRO A 31 3.36 -1.01 12.79
CA PRO A 31 2.86 0.30 13.18
C PRO A 31 3.88 1.12 13.97
N THR A 32 4.72 0.50 14.80
CA THR A 32 5.77 1.19 15.56
C THR A 32 6.84 1.78 14.64
N ARG A 33 7.26 1.03 13.62
CA ARG A 33 8.22 1.53 12.62
C ARG A 33 7.62 2.59 11.72
N LEU A 34 6.35 2.42 11.32
CA LEU A 34 5.62 3.44 10.57
C LEU A 34 5.52 4.74 11.37
N GLN A 35 5.15 4.67 12.66
CA GLN A 35 5.10 5.83 13.54
C GLN A 35 6.45 6.54 13.62
N LYS A 36 7.55 5.80 13.80
CA LYS A 36 8.90 6.37 13.75
C LYS A 36 9.18 7.10 12.43
N GLY A 37 8.78 6.52 11.29
CA GLY A 37 8.93 7.15 9.98
C GLY A 37 8.14 8.45 9.86
N ILE A 38 6.90 8.46 10.34
CA ILE A 38 6.05 9.66 10.39
C ILE A 38 6.71 10.75 11.25
N ASP A 39 7.16 10.42 12.45
CA ASP A 39 7.75 11.37 13.39
C ASP A 39 9.05 11.98 12.85
N LEU A 40 9.84 11.19 12.11
CA LEU A 40 11.10 11.63 11.52
C LEU A 40 10.94 12.31 10.15
N GLY A 41 9.77 12.21 9.51
CA GLY A 41 9.57 12.63 8.12
C GLY A 41 10.33 11.75 7.11
N ALA A 42 10.39 10.44 7.36
CA ALA A 42 11.05 9.46 6.50
C ALA A 42 10.03 8.67 5.67
N GLY A 43 10.06 8.86 4.35
CA GLY A 43 9.10 8.28 3.41
C GLY A 43 7.78 9.06 3.34
N ASN A 44 6.92 8.69 2.39
CA ASN A 44 5.56 9.23 2.27
C ASN A 44 4.53 8.17 1.84
N ALA A 45 4.96 6.90 1.77
CA ALA A 45 4.11 5.76 1.47
C ALA A 45 4.65 4.49 2.13
N ILE A 46 3.76 3.53 2.39
CA ILE A 46 4.08 2.23 2.98
C ILE A 46 3.59 1.10 2.08
N LEU A 47 4.42 0.07 1.91
CA LEU A 47 4.00 -1.17 1.27
C LEU A 47 3.36 -2.08 2.33
N ILE A 48 2.10 -2.48 2.12
CA ILE A 48 1.31 -3.27 3.07
C ILE A 48 1.32 -4.74 2.63
N LYS A 49 1.85 -5.61 3.49
CA LYS A 49 1.86 -7.07 3.31
C LYS A 49 1.21 -7.71 4.53
N LEU A 50 -0.02 -8.24 4.36
CA LEU A 50 -0.85 -8.75 5.46
C LEU A 50 -0.10 -9.75 6.36
N ASN A 51 0.62 -10.68 5.73
CA ASN A 51 1.34 -11.73 6.43
C ASN A 51 2.68 -11.29 7.04
N GLN A 52 3.04 -10.00 7.02
CA GLN A 52 4.14 -9.46 7.82
C GLN A 52 3.71 -9.07 9.24
N ILE A 53 2.47 -8.60 9.41
CA ILE A 53 1.96 -8.19 10.73
C ILE A 53 1.11 -9.29 11.41
N GLY A 54 0.48 -10.16 10.62
CA GLY A 54 -0.09 -11.42 11.09
C GLY A 54 -1.62 -11.46 11.15
N SER A 55 -2.30 -10.33 11.40
CA SER A 55 -3.76 -10.27 11.42
C SER A 55 -4.36 -9.19 10.52
N LEU A 56 -5.64 -9.37 10.17
CA LEU A 56 -6.41 -8.37 9.41
C LEU A 56 -6.59 -7.08 10.21
N THR A 57 -6.89 -7.17 11.51
CA THR A 57 -7.10 -6.00 12.37
C THR A 57 -5.85 -5.13 12.43
N GLU A 58 -4.70 -5.72 12.72
CA GLU A 58 -3.44 -4.96 12.79
C GLU A 58 -3.04 -4.39 11.41
N THR A 59 -3.39 -5.09 10.33
CA THR A 59 -3.23 -4.55 8.96
C THR A 59 -4.08 -3.30 8.76
N LEU A 60 -5.36 -3.34 9.16
CA LEU A 60 -6.28 -2.20 9.05
C LEU A 60 -5.83 -1.03 9.91
N GLU A 61 -5.38 -1.28 11.14
CA GLU A 61 -4.82 -0.26 12.04
C GLU A 61 -3.58 0.41 11.44
N THR A 62 -2.70 -0.38 10.79
CA THR A 62 -1.51 0.16 10.12
C THR A 62 -1.88 1.02 8.90
N ILE A 63 -2.87 0.61 8.11
CA ILE A 63 -3.39 1.40 6.98
C ILE A 63 -4.04 2.69 7.46
N ASP A 64 -4.82 2.63 8.54
CA ASP A 64 -5.47 3.80 9.15
C ASP A 64 -4.43 4.78 9.70
N LEU A 65 -3.39 4.28 10.38
CA LEU A 65 -2.27 5.11 10.86
C LEU A 65 -1.58 5.84 9.71
N ALA A 66 -1.29 5.15 8.60
CA ALA A 66 -0.71 5.76 7.41
C ALA A 66 -1.64 6.85 6.83
N THR A 67 -2.92 6.51 6.67
CA THR A 67 -3.93 7.39 6.07
C THR A 67 -4.11 8.68 6.86
N ARG A 68 -4.23 8.60 8.20
CA ARG A 68 -4.38 9.76 9.08
C ARG A 68 -3.17 10.71 9.04
N ASN A 69 -1.99 10.19 8.73
CA ASN A 69 -0.75 10.97 8.63
C ASN A 69 -0.38 11.33 7.18
N GLY A 70 -1.32 11.18 6.23
CA GLY A 70 -1.12 11.59 4.84
C GLY A 70 -0.21 10.67 4.02
N PHE A 71 0.20 9.53 4.56
CA PHE A 71 0.93 8.51 3.82
C PHE A 71 0.01 7.76 2.86
N ARG A 72 0.56 7.27 1.75
CA ARG A 72 -0.12 6.32 0.86
C ARG A 72 0.12 4.88 1.30
N SER A 73 -0.93 4.09 1.34
CA SER A 73 -0.81 2.63 1.49
C SER A 73 -0.83 1.98 0.12
N VAL A 74 0.16 1.12 -0.16
CA VAL A 74 0.20 0.30 -1.37
C VAL A 74 0.00 -1.15 -0.95
N ILE A 75 -1.17 -1.71 -1.23
CA ILE A 75 -1.47 -3.11 -0.88
C ILE A 75 -0.62 -4.02 -1.76
N SER A 76 0.11 -4.97 -1.17
CA SER A 76 1.11 -5.76 -1.88
C SER A 76 0.89 -7.26 -1.74
N HIS A 77 1.16 -7.96 -2.83
CA HIS A 77 1.36 -9.40 -2.85
C HIS A 77 2.67 -9.83 -2.15
N ARG A 78 2.92 -11.14 -2.10
CA ARG A 78 4.25 -11.73 -1.80
C ARG A 78 4.85 -12.42 -3.02
N SER A 79 6.14 -12.77 -2.97
CA SER A 79 6.80 -13.52 -4.05
C SER A 79 6.20 -14.92 -4.24
N GLY A 80 5.88 -15.63 -3.14
CA GLY A 80 5.00 -16.79 -3.16
C GLY A 80 3.56 -16.35 -2.92
N GLU A 81 2.68 -16.55 -3.90
CA GLU A 81 1.25 -16.21 -3.82
C GLU A 81 0.39 -17.45 -4.08
N THR A 82 -0.88 -17.34 -3.69
CA THR A 82 -1.92 -18.33 -3.97
C THR A 82 -2.99 -17.72 -4.89
N GLU A 83 -4.00 -18.48 -5.23
CA GLU A 83 -5.19 -18.01 -5.96
C GLU A 83 -6.08 -17.05 -5.14
N ASP A 84 -5.85 -16.93 -3.83
CA ASP A 84 -6.60 -16.04 -2.93
C ASP A 84 -6.61 -14.60 -3.45
N THR A 85 -7.73 -13.89 -3.35
CA THR A 85 -7.86 -12.52 -3.88
C THR A 85 -8.10 -11.46 -2.81
N THR A 86 -7.92 -11.79 -1.52
CA THR A 86 -8.24 -10.93 -0.38
C THR A 86 -7.66 -9.52 -0.50
N ILE A 87 -6.42 -9.42 -1.02
CA ILE A 87 -5.74 -8.13 -1.16
C ILE A 87 -6.39 -7.17 -2.18
N ALA A 88 -7.20 -7.70 -3.13
CA ALA A 88 -7.96 -6.88 -4.06
C ALA A 88 -9.10 -6.15 -3.31
N ASP A 89 -9.92 -6.90 -2.58
CA ASP A 89 -11.00 -6.37 -1.75
C ASP A 89 -10.46 -5.43 -0.67
N LEU A 90 -9.32 -5.76 -0.04
CA LEU A 90 -8.68 -4.90 0.96
C LEU A 90 -8.29 -3.52 0.38
N ALA A 91 -7.74 -3.49 -0.84
CA ALA A 91 -7.34 -2.23 -1.48
C ALA A 91 -8.54 -1.31 -1.75
N VAL A 92 -9.68 -1.90 -2.13
CA VAL A 92 -10.93 -1.16 -2.35
C VAL A 92 -11.55 -0.72 -1.02
N ALA A 93 -11.66 -1.64 -0.04
CA ALA A 93 -12.28 -1.39 1.25
C ALA A 93 -11.60 -0.25 2.02
N THR A 94 -10.27 -0.20 1.96
CA THR A 94 -9.48 0.84 2.64
C THR A 94 -9.25 2.09 1.81
N ARG A 95 -9.76 2.13 0.56
CA ARG A 95 -9.52 3.21 -0.40
C ARG A 95 -8.03 3.53 -0.57
N ALA A 96 -7.17 2.50 -0.49
CA ALA A 96 -5.71 2.62 -0.57
C ALA A 96 -5.25 3.32 -1.87
N GLY A 97 -6.01 3.12 -2.95
CA GLY A 97 -5.79 3.76 -4.25
C GLY A 97 -4.66 3.15 -5.08
N GLN A 98 -3.85 2.25 -4.49
CA GLN A 98 -2.74 1.57 -5.15
C GLN A 98 -2.66 0.10 -4.69
N ILE A 99 -2.37 -0.78 -5.64
CA ILE A 99 -2.12 -2.20 -5.40
C ILE A 99 -0.94 -2.67 -6.26
N LYS A 100 -0.05 -3.46 -5.66
CA LYS A 100 1.10 -4.11 -6.32
C LYS A 100 0.93 -5.62 -6.25
N THR A 101 0.37 -6.21 -7.31
CA THR A 101 0.03 -7.64 -7.32
C THR A 101 0.69 -8.46 -8.45
N GLY A 102 1.77 -7.94 -9.04
CA GLY A 102 2.65 -8.69 -9.95
C GLY A 102 2.42 -8.39 -11.43
N SER A 103 3.03 -9.17 -12.31
CA SER A 103 2.93 -8.97 -13.76
C SER A 103 1.55 -9.39 -14.30
N LEU A 104 1.30 -9.12 -15.59
CA LEU A 104 0.12 -9.55 -16.34
C LEU A 104 0.17 -11.02 -16.76
N CYS A 105 0.83 -11.86 -15.95
CA CYS A 105 0.98 -13.28 -16.19
C CYS A 105 1.01 -14.05 -14.85
N ARG A 106 0.78 -15.36 -14.94
CA ARG A 106 0.63 -16.29 -13.82
C ARG A 106 -0.67 -16.06 -13.02
N SER A 107 -1.46 -17.12 -12.87
CA SER A 107 -2.84 -17.03 -12.39
C SER A 107 -2.94 -16.48 -10.97
N GLU A 108 -1.96 -16.72 -10.10
CA GLU A 108 -1.95 -16.19 -8.75
C GLU A 108 -1.83 -14.65 -8.70
N ARG A 109 -1.41 -14.02 -9.81
CA ARG A 109 -1.36 -12.56 -9.99
C ARG A 109 -2.63 -12.06 -10.66
N VAL A 110 -2.96 -12.68 -11.79
CA VAL A 110 -4.12 -12.31 -12.62
C VAL A 110 -5.44 -12.48 -11.86
N ALA A 111 -5.54 -13.44 -10.93
CA ALA A 111 -6.71 -13.61 -10.08
C ALA A 111 -7.10 -12.34 -9.32
N LYS A 112 -6.12 -11.58 -8.81
CA LYS A 112 -6.38 -10.31 -8.10
C LYS A 112 -6.88 -9.22 -9.05
N TYR A 113 -6.32 -9.12 -10.26
CA TYR A 113 -6.82 -8.20 -11.29
C TYR A 113 -8.25 -8.55 -11.71
N ASN A 114 -8.53 -9.84 -11.93
CA ASN A 114 -9.88 -10.31 -12.24
C ASN A 114 -10.87 -10.02 -11.10
N ARG A 115 -10.44 -10.11 -9.84
CA ARG A 115 -11.27 -9.72 -8.70
C ARG A 115 -11.56 -8.21 -8.72
N LEU A 116 -10.59 -7.37 -9.01
CA LEU A 116 -10.80 -5.91 -9.14
C LEU A 116 -11.80 -5.58 -10.26
N LEU A 117 -11.72 -6.25 -11.42
CA LEU A 117 -12.69 -6.07 -12.51
C LEU A 117 -14.12 -6.44 -12.07
N ARG A 118 -14.27 -7.53 -11.30
CA ARG A 118 -15.59 -7.91 -10.75
C ARG A 118 -16.10 -6.88 -9.74
N ILE A 119 -15.25 -6.39 -8.84
CA ILE A 119 -15.64 -5.36 -7.87
C ILE A 119 -16.06 -4.07 -8.59
N GLU A 120 -15.33 -3.67 -9.63
CA GLU A 120 -15.69 -2.51 -10.46
C GLU A 120 -17.07 -2.69 -11.12
N ASP A 121 -17.32 -3.86 -11.73
CA ASP A 121 -18.61 -4.20 -12.34
C ASP A 121 -19.76 -4.21 -11.29
N GLU A 122 -19.53 -4.81 -10.11
CA GLU A 122 -20.47 -4.85 -8.98
C GLU A 122 -20.80 -3.43 -8.44
N LEU A 123 -19.84 -2.50 -8.47
CA LEU A 123 -20.04 -1.12 -8.04
C LEU A 123 -20.77 -0.26 -9.08
N GLY A 124 -20.63 -0.59 -10.38
CA GLY A 124 -21.22 0.14 -11.49
C GLY A 124 -20.83 1.61 -11.48
N ASP A 125 -21.82 2.51 -11.60
CA ASP A 125 -21.62 3.97 -11.63
C ASP A 125 -21.00 4.55 -10.35
N ARG A 126 -20.94 3.77 -9.26
CA ARG A 126 -20.27 4.17 -8.01
C ARG A 126 -18.77 3.91 -8.03
N ALA A 127 -18.26 3.18 -9.02
CA ALA A 127 -16.84 2.88 -9.14
C ALA A 127 -16.05 4.16 -9.48
N VAL A 128 -14.98 4.41 -8.73
CA VAL A 128 -14.10 5.55 -8.96
C VAL A 128 -12.64 5.09 -9.02
N TYR A 129 -12.01 5.31 -10.16
CA TYR A 129 -10.61 5.00 -10.35
C TYR A 129 -9.70 6.02 -9.66
N ALA A 130 -8.84 5.56 -8.75
CA ALA A 130 -8.01 6.40 -7.88
C ALA A 130 -7.14 7.43 -8.64
N GLY A 131 -6.65 7.06 -9.83
CA GLY A 131 -5.84 7.95 -10.68
C GLY A 131 -6.59 9.17 -11.19
N LYS A 132 -7.93 9.14 -11.26
CA LYS A 132 -8.76 10.28 -11.70
C LYS A 132 -9.10 11.26 -10.58
N ILE A 133 -8.97 10.85 -9.32
CA ILE A 133 -9.38 11.64 -8.14
C ILE A 133 -8.21 11.98 -7.21
N GLY A 134 -6.97 11.84 -7.68
CA GLY A 134 -5.78 12.19 -6.89
C GLY A 134 -5.51 11.26 -5.71
N LEU A 135 -6.08 10.04 -5.70
CA LEU A 135 -5.77 8.99 -4.73
C LEU A 135 -4.65 8.04 -5.18
N GLY A 136 -4.20 8.15 -6.43
CA GLY A 136 -3.04 7.44 -6.95
C GLY A 136 -1.70 7.91 -6.35
N PRO A 137 -0.57 7.51 -6.97
CA PRO A 137 0.75 7.99 -6.58
C PRO A 137 0.83 9.52 -6.58
N LYS A 138 1.50 10.06 -5.57
CA LYS A 138 1.80 11.49 -5.42
C LYS A 138 3.29 11.73 -5.55
#